data_AF-A0A2N2JTX0-F1
#
_entry.id   AF-A0A2N2JTX0-F1
#
_cell.length_a   1.000
_cell.length_b   1.000
_cell.length_c   1.000
_cell.angle_alpha   90.00
_cell.angle_beta   90.00
_cell.angle_gamma   90.00
#
_symmetry.space_group_name_H-M   'P 1'
#
loop_
_entity.id
_entity.type
_entity.pdbx_description
1 polymer ?
#
loop_
_entity_poly.entity_id
_entity_poly.type
_entity_poly.pdbx_seq_one_letter_code
_entity_poly.pdbx_strand_id
1 'polypeptide(L)'
;MDFPLSDYLSVRKELVDAALNEALPHETNYPPVIFQAVRYSLFAGGKRLRPILCVAAAEAVGGDGRAVLPVACALEMIHTYSLIHDDLPAMDDDDLRRGRPTSHRVFGEATAIL
;
A
#
# COMPACT_ATOMS: atom_id res chain seq x y z
N MET A 1 -26.38 14.01 12.34
CA MET A 1 -25.33 13.40 13.19
C MET A 1 -24.10 13.36 12.30
N ASP A 2 -23.12 14.21 12.54
CA ASP A 2 -21.94 14.30 11.68
C ASP A 2 -20.99 13.15 12.02
N PHE A 3 -20.75 12.28 11.05
CA PHE A 3 -19.73 11.25 11.17
C PHE A 3 -18.36 11.93 11.06
N PRO A 4 -17.45 11.79 12.05
CA PRO A 4 -16.12 12.41 12.01
C PRO A 4 -15.22 11.67 11.01
N LEU A 5 -15.49 11.87 9.71
CA LEU A 5 -14.85 11.14 8.63
C LEU A 5 -13.34 11.32 8.62
N SER A 6 -12.86 12.55 8.88
CA SER A 6 -11.42 12.85 8.90
C SER A 6 -10.70 12.01 9.95
N ASP A 7 -11.24 11.96 11.17
CA ASP A 7 -10.65 11.20 12.27
C ASP A 7 -10.71 9.69 11.98
N TYR A 8 -11.85 9.22 11.44
CA TYR A 8 -12.00 7.82 11.04
C TYR A 8 -10.95 7.42 10.01
N LEU A 9 -10.77 8.21 8.95
CA LEU A 9 -9.77 7.94 7.91
C LEU A 9 -8.35 7.96 8.48
N SER A 10 -8.03 8.91 9.38
CA SER A 10 -6.70 9.00 9.99
C SER A 10 -6.39 7.78 10.86
N VAL A 11 -7.30 7.41 11.77
CA VAL A 11 -7.13 6.27 12.67
C VAL A 11 -7.02 4.96 11.89
N ARG A 12 -7.85 4.78 10.84
CA ARG A 12 -7.80 3.57 10.02
C ARG A 12 -6.56 3.52 9.14
N LYS A 13 -6.08 4.66 8.64
CA LYS A 13 -4.81 4.71 7.92
C LYS A 13 -3.65 4.23 8.79
N GLU A 14 -3.55 4.71 10.03
CA GLU A 14 -2.49 4.27 10.97
C GLU A 14 -2.57 2.78 11.28
N LEU A 15 -3.79 2.27 11.52
CA LEU A 15 -4.02 0.84 11.74
C LEU A 15 -3.57 -0.01 10.54
N VAL A 16 -3.90 0.43 9.32
CA VAL A 16 -3.51 -0.25 8.09
C VAL A 16 -2.01 -0.18 7.84
N ASP A 17 -1.38 0.98 8.05
CA ASP A 17 0.06 1.14 7.90
C ASP A 17 0.82 0.21 8.86
N ALA A 18 0.35 0.07 10.11
CA ALA A 18 0.90 -0.88 11.07
C ALA A 18 0.74 -2.34 10.62
N ALA A 19 -0.46 -2.72 10.16
CA ALA A 19 -0.73 -4.08 9.69
C ALA A 19 0.07 -4.44 8.43
N LEU A 20 0.24 -3.50 7.49
CA LEU A 20 1.11 -3.68 6.31
C LEU A 20 2.57 -3.87 6.71
N ASN A 21 3.04 -3.12 7.71
CA ASN A 21 4.41 -3.23 8.19
C ASN A 21 4.70 -4.60 8.82
N GLU A 22 3.73 -5.17 9.54
CA GLU A 22 3.81 -6.51 10.12
C GLU A 22 3.69 -7.62 9.07
N ALA A 23 2.83 -7.44 8.06
CA ALA A 23 2.57 -8.44 7.03
C ALA A 23 3.73 -8.61 6.04
N LEU A 24 4.59 -7.60 5.88
CA LEU A 24 5.70 -7.66 4.93
C LEU A 24 6.99 -8.20 5.56
N PRO A 25 7.79 -8.98 4.79
CA PRO A 25 9.15 -9.28 5.16
C PRO A 25 9.97 -8.02 5.45
N HIS A 26 10.96 -8.13 6.34
CA HIS A 26 11.87 -7.05 6.64
C HIS A 26 12.74 -6.73 5.41
N GLU A 27 13.12 -5.46 5.22
CA GLU A 27 13.90 -5.01 4.06
C GLU A 27 15.29 -5.65 3.94
N THR A 28 15.78 -6.26 5.03
CA THR A 28 17.07 -6.96 5.08
C THR A 28 16.94 -8.46 4.77
N ASN A 29 15.73 -8.99 4.60
CA ASN A 29 15.55 -10.39 4.22
C ASN A 29 16.09 -10.64 2.81
N TYR A 30 16.49 -11.88 2.49
CA TYR A 30 16.99 -12.21 1.16
C TYR A 30 15.85 -12.53 0.17
N PRO A 31 15.83 -11.96 -1.05
CA PRO A 31 16.79 -10.98 -1.60
C PRO A 31 16.48 -9.53 -1.15
N PRO A 32 17.44 -8.78 -0.58
CA PRO A 32 17.14 -7.49 0.07
C PRO A 32 16.58 -6.43 -0.87
N VAL A 33 17.10 -6.37 -2.10
CA VAL A 33 16.68 -5.37 -3.09
C VAL A 33 15.20 -5.46 -3.43
N ILE A 34 14.61 -6.66 -3.43
CA ILE A 34 13.18 -6.86 -3.71
C ILE A 34 12.35 -6.32 -2.55
N PHE A 35 12.69 -6.68 -1.31
CA PHE A 35 11.93 -6.21 -0.16
C PHE A 35 12.10 -4.70 0.08
N GLN A 36 13.27 -4.13 -0.26
CA GLN A 36 13.47 -2.69 -0.29
C GLN A 36 12.57 -2.02 -1.34
N ALA A 37 12.48 -2.56 -2.57
CA ALA A 37 11.62 -2.01 -3.61
C ALA A 37 10.12 -2.10 -3.26
N VAL A 38 9.67 -3.25 -2.76
CA VAL A 38 8.28 -3.44 -2.29
C VAL A 38 7.94 -2.44 -1.19
N ARG A 39 8.79 -2.33 -0.16
CA ARG A 39 8.55 -1.43 0.98
C ARG A 39 8.64 0.04 0.57
N TYR A 40 9.59 0.39 -0.30
CA TYR A 40 9.71 1.74 -0.84
C TYR A 40 8.40 2.21 -1.48
N SER A 41 7.87 1.41 -2.41
CA SER A 41 6.66 1.74 -3.17
C SER A 41 5.41 1.71 -2.28
N LEU A 42 5.27 0.68 -1.43
CA LEU A 42 4.11 0.52 -0.56
C LEU A 42 4.02 1.63 0.51
N PHE A 43 5.16 2.10 1.02
CA PHE A 43 5.23 3.15 2.04
C PHE A 43 5.60 4.53 1.46
N ALA A 44 5.52 4.74 0.15
CA ALA A 44 5.65 6.06 -0.51
C ALA A 44 4.44 6.99 -0.25
N GLY A 45 3.75 6.83 0.86
CA GLY A 45 2.53 7.55 1.24
C GLY A 45 1.25 6.91 0.68
N GLY A 46 0.20 7.72 0.54
CA GLY A 46 -1.10 7.29 0.04
C GLY A 46 -2.24 7.44 1.04
N LYS A 47 -3.46 7.45 0.52
CA LYS A 47 -4.67 7.66 1.32
C LYS A 47 -5.20 6.38 1.97
N ARG A 48 -4.66 5.21 1.59
CA ARG A 48 -5.13 3.89 2.06
C ARG A 48 -6.65 3.69 1.89
N LEU A 49 -7.24 4.27 0.85
CA LEU A 49 -8.71 4.28 0.73
C LEU A 49 -9.29 2.87 0.57
N ARG A 50 -8.66 2.00 -0.23
CA ARG A 50 -9.10 0.62 -0.46
C ARG A 50 -9.11 -0.23 0.82
N PRO A 51 -8.02 -0.31 1.61
CA PRO A 51 -8.05 -1.04 2.87
C PRO A 51 -9.00 -0.42 3.89
N ILE A 52 -9.11 0.91 3.96
CA ILE A 52 -10.07 1.56 4.86
C ILE A 52 -11.51 1.22 4.48
N LEU A 53 -11.85 1.16 3.19
CA LEU A 53 -13.17 0.74 2.72
C LEU A 53 -13.46 -0.73 3.05
N CYS A 54 -12.45 -1.61 3.00
CA CYS A 54 -12.59 -3.00 3.42
C CYS A 54 -12.94 -3.10 4.92
N VAL A 55 -12.22 -2.36 5.77
CA VAL A 55 -12.50 -2.28 7.21
C VAL A 55 -13.89 -1.69 7.47
N ALA A 56 -14.23 -0.59 6.81
CA ALA A 56 -15.53 0.06 6.96
C ALA A 56 -16.69 -0.85 6.52
N ALA A 57 -16.52 -1.64 5.47
CA ALA A 57 -17.52 -2.60 5.01
C ALA A 57 -17.77 -3.70 6.04
N ALA A 58 -16.73 -4.22 6.68
CA ALA A 58 -16.87 -5.19 7.76
C ALA A 58 -17.61 -4.60 8.97
N GLU A 59 -17.24 -3.38 9.38
CA GLU A 59 -17.89 -2.66 10.48
C GLU A 59 -19.37 -2.35 10.19
N ALA A 60 -19.70 -1.97 8.95
CA ALA A 60 -21.06 -1.66 8.53
C ALA A 60 -22.03 -2.84 8.62
N VAL A 61 -21.52 -4.07 8.54
CA VAL A 61 -22.31 -5.31 8.71
C VAL A 61 -22.20 -5.92 10.11
N GLY A 62 -21.63 -5.17 11.06
CA GLY A 62 -21.48 -5.60 12.46
C GLY A 62 -20.30 -6.54 12.72
N GLY A 63 -19.38 -6.69 11.76
CA GLY A 63 -18.15 -7.45 11.91
C GLY A 63 -17.03 -6.67 12.60
N ASP A 64 -16.02 -7.38 13.09
CA ASP A 64 -14.80 -6.77 13.61
C ASP A 64 -13.91 -6.29 12.46
N GLY A 65 -13.73 -4.96 12.35
CA GLY A 65 -12.85 -4.34 11.36
C GLY A 65 -11.39 -4.80 11.44
N ARG A 66 -10.92 -5.25 12.62
CA ARG A 66 -9.56 -5.80 12.77
C ARG A 66 -9.42 -7.19 12.18
N ALA A 67 -10.48 -7.99 12.19
CA ALA A 67 -10.47 -9.35 11.63
C ALA A 67 -10.23 -9.37 10.12
N VAL A 68 -10.55 -8.28 9.41
CA VAL A 68 -10.33 -8.16 7.96
C VAL A 68 -9.02 -7.47 7.57
N LEU A 69 -8.14 -7.13 8.52
CA LEU A 69 -6.86 -6.50 8.23
C LEU A 69 -5.98 -7.28 7.23
N PRO A 70 -5.87 -8.63 7.29
CA PRO A 70 -5.12 -9.35 6.27
C PRO A 70 -5.66 -9.13 4.84
N VAL A 71 -6.99 -9.06 4.69
CA VAL A 71 -7.65 -8.78 3.39
C VAL A 71 -7.42 -7.33 2.98
N ALA A 72 -7.54 -6.39 3.91
CA ALA A 72 -7.25 -4.97 3.68
C ALA A 72 -5.80 -4.78 3.21
N CYS A 73 -4.84 -5.42 3.86
CA CYS A 73 -3.43 -5.42 3.47
C CYS A 73 -3.25 -5.97 2.05
N ALA A 74 -3.85 -7.12 1.74
CA ALA A 74 -3.78 -7.71 0.40
C ALA A 74 -4.31 -6.75 -0.69
N LEU A 75 -5.41 -6.05 -0.43
CA LEU A 75 -5.95 -5.06 -1.38
C LEU A 75 -4.98 -3.91 -1.64
N GLU A 76 -4.30 -3.41 -0.62
CA GLU A 76 -3.32 -2.32 -0.78
C GLU A 76 -2.03 -2.82 -1.45
N MET A 77 -1.62 -4.06 -1.20
CA MET A 77 -0.49 -4.69 -1.90
C MET A 77 -0.78 -4.84 -3.39
N ILE A 78 -1.97 -5.35 -3.76
CA ILE A 78 -2.40 -5.44 -5.17
C ILE A 78 -2.52 -4.05 -5.81
N HIS A 79 -3.10 -3.08 -5.10
CA HIS A 79 -3.14 -1.71 -5.59
C HIS A 79 -1.75 -1.14 -5.85
N THR A 80 -0.82 -1.36 -4.92
CA THR A 80 0.56 -0.86 -5.06
C THR A 80 1.28 -1.54 -6.21
N TYR A 81 1.11 -2.86 -6.36
CA TYR A 81 1.64 -3.60 -7.51
C TYR A 81 1.20 -2.97 -8.83
N SER A 82 -0.10 -2.69 -9.00
CA SER A 82 -0.61 -2.13 -10.25
C SER A 82 0.07 -0.80 -10.55
N LEU A 83 0.22 0.07 -9.55
CA LEU A 83 0.90 1.36 -9.71
C LEU A 83 2.38 1.21 -10.10
N ILE A 84 3.11 0.25 -9.50
CA ILE A 84 4.52 0.03 -9.84
C ILE A 84 4.66 -0.36 -11.31
N HIS A 85 3.76 -1.21 -11.81
CA HIS A 85 3.78 -1.66 -13.20
C HIS A 85 3.28 -0.58 -14.15
N ASP A 86 2.23 0.17 -13.78
CA ASP A 86 1.73 1.33 -14.54
C ASP A 86 2.84 2.38 -14.72
N ASP A 87 3.69 2.57 -13.71
CA ASP A 87 4.81 3.51 -13.78
C ASP A 87 5.93 3.09 -14.76
N LEU A 88 5.95 1.86 -15.31
CA LEU A 88 7.04 1.41 -16.18
C LEU A 88 7.07 2.18 -17.52
N PRO A 89 8.23 2.31 -18.18
CA PRO A 89 8.35 2.99 -19.48
C PRO A 89 7.47 2.42 -20.60
N ALA A 90 7.11 1.14 -20.49
CA ALA A 90 6.24 0.48 -21.44
C ALA A 90 4.73 0.74 -21.20
N MET A 91 4.37 1.39 -20.09
CA MET A 91 2.99 1.71 -19.70
C MET A 91 2.82 3.24 -19.65
N ASP A 92 2.78 3.86 -18.48
CA ASP A 92 2.56 5.31 -18.36
C ASP A 92 3.87 6.12 -18.43
N ASP A 93 5.03 5.48 -18.30
CA ASP A 93 6.37 6.12 -18.30
C ASP A 93 6.51 7.26 -17.26
N ASP A 94 5.91 7.03 -16.08
CA ASP A 94 5.93 7.99 -14.98
C ASP A 94 7.29 7.96 -14.25
N ASP A 95 8.04 9.06 -14.32
CA ASP A 95 9.28 9.24 -13.55
C ASP A 95 9.01 9.50 -12.05
N LEU A 96 7.84 10.06 -11.72
CA LEU A 96 7.49 10.50 -10.36
C LEU A 96 6.08 10.06 -9.95
N ARG A 97 5.95 9.54 -8.73
CA ARG A 97 4.67 9.27 -8.07
C ARG A 97 4.62 9.94 -6.71
N ARG A 98 3.61 10.79 -6.51
CA ARG A 98 3.41 11.58 -5.26
C ARG A 98 4.66 12.39 -4.86
N GLY A 99 5.37 12.93 -5.85
CA GLY A 99 6.59 13.73 -5.65
C GLY A 99 7.84 12.92 -5.31
N ARG A 100 7.81 11.58 -5.42
CA ARG A 100 8.97 10.71 -5.25
C ARG A 100 9.28 9.96 -6.55
N PRO A 101 10.55 9.62 -6.85
CA PRO A 101 10.89 8.76 -7.98
C PRO A 101 10.10 7.45 -7.95
N THR A 102 9.65 6.97 -9.10
CA THR A 102 8.94 5.68 -9.19
C THR A 102 9.90 4.51 -8.99
N SER A 103 9.35 3.32 -8.71
CA SER A 103 10.15 2.13 -8.36
C SER A 103 11.24 1.84 -9.39
N HIS A 104 10.91 1.91 -10.68
CA HIS A 104 11.85 1.61 -11.76
C HIS A 104 12.97 2.67 -11.87
N ARG A 105 12.71 3.92 -11.46
CA ARG A 105 13.71 4.98 -11.40
C ARG A 105 14.72 4.79 -10.26
N VAL A 106 14.29 4.15 -9.17
CA VAL A 106 15.16 3.91 -8.01
C VAL A 106 15.90 2.57 -8.11
N PHE A 107 15.20 1.51 -8.52
CA PHE A 107 15.68 0.13 -8.46
C PHE A 107 15.91 -0.53 -9.81
N GLY A 108 15.61 0.16 -10.91
CA GLY A 108 15.63 -0.37 -12.27
C GLY A 108 14.34 -1.11 -12.64
N GLU A 109 14.05 -1.17 -13.95
CA GLU A 109 12.84 -1.81 -14.49
C GLU A 109 12.72 -3.28 -14.08
N ALA A 110 13.81 -4.04 -14.15
CA ALA A 110 13.80 -5.46 -13.79
C ALA A 110 13.36 -5.70 -12.34
N THR A 111 13.85 -4.88 -11.40
CA THR A 111 13.44 -4.99 -9.99
C THR A 111 12.00 -4.52 -9.80
N ALA A 112 11.56 -3.48 -10.51
CA ALA A 112 10.18 -3.00 -10.43
C ALA A 112 9.15 -3.99 -10.99
N ILE A 113 9.56 -4.82 -11.96
CA ILE A 113 8.72 -5.88 -12.51
C ILE A 113 8.49 -7.02 -11.48
N LEU A 114 9.51 -7.34 -10.67
CA LEU A 114 9.50 -8.43 -9.69
C LEU A 114 8.78 -8.06 -8.39
#